data_AF-A0A7C5W198-F1
#
_entry.id   AF-A0A7C5W198-F1
#
_cell.length_a   1.000
_cell.length_b   1.000
_cell.length_c   1.000
_cell.angle_alpha   90.00
_cell.angle_beta   90.00
_cell.angle_gamma   90.00
#
_symmetry.space_group_name_H-M   'P 1'
#
loop_
_entity.id
_entity.type
_entity.pdbx_description
1 polymer ?
#
loop_
_entity_poly.entity_id
_entity_poly.type
_entity_poly.pdbx_seq_one_letter_code
_entity_poly.pdbx_strand_id
1 'polypeptide(L)'
;MKPDKYTNKFMNYQRKIFNQTLFTFLIVNTILIALLLVKPYLGRTLFLTLGSAIFVISSIVSAKVFKIDAKGFGLDTDSVIKDLRAIFIVLFVIFPAFVVANHLYQSIVLHHRFVFVFREKIFFNTIHHLLMVAIPEEIFFRGFVQSQMEKVYDQKSYLRFISLSNLMTSVFFALGHFFINPHIDRLAVFFPSLLFGYLREVRGNIYPSIAIHWLSNLIMYILLGMYI
;
A
#
# COMPACT_ATOMS: atom_id res chain seq x y z
N MET A 1 6.34 39.23 7.46
CA MET A 1 4.87 39.31 7.53
C MET A 1 4.39 38.20 8.47
N LYS A 2 3.72 38.50 9.60
CA LYS A 2 3.17 37.45 10.47
C LYS A 2 1.96 36.82 9.77
N PRO A 3 1.83 35.48 9.71
CA PRO A 3 0.67 34.84 9.12
C PRO A 3 -0.61 35.28 9.85
N ASP A 4 -1.67 35.59 9.10
CA ASP A 4 -2.93 36.02 9.68
C ASP A 4 -3.62 34.90 10.48
N LYS A 5 -4.67 35.25 11.23
CA LYS A 5 -5.41 34.33 12.11
C LYS A 5 -6.00 33.12 11.35
N TYR A 6 -6.35 33.29 10.08
CA TYR A 6 -6.91 32.22 9.25
C TYR A 6 -5.83 31.23 8.82
N THR A 7 -4.67 31.74 8.39
CA THR A 7 -3.49 30.96 8.03
C THR A 7 -3.02 30.10 9.22
N ASN A 8 -2.98 30.68 10.41
CA ASN A 8 -2.62 29.95 11.64
C ASN A 8 -3.64 28.84 11.98
N LYS A 9 -4.94 29.11 11.82
CA LYS A 9 -5.99 28.10 12.08
C LYS A 9 -5.89 26.93 11.10
N PHE A 10 -5.63 27.22 9.82
CA PHE A 10 -5.47 26.20 8.78
C PHE A 10 -4.22 25.33 8.99
N MET A 11 -3.07 25.95 9.28
CA MET A 11 -1.84 25.22 9.62
C MET A 11 -2.01 24.32 10.85
N ASN A 12 -2.70 24.81 11.89
CA ASN A 12 -3.01 24.01 13.08
C ASN A 12 -3.93 22.81 12.76
N TYR A 13 -4.86 22.97 11.82
CA TYR A 13 -5.72 21.89 11.35
C TYR A 13 -4.93 20.82 10.58
N GLN A 14 -4.09 21.22 9.63
CA GLN A 14 -3.23 20.30 8.87
C GLN A 14 -2.28 19.53 9.80
N ARG A 15 -1.61 20.23 10.73
CA ARG A 15 -0.71 19.62 11.72
C ARG A 15 -1.46 18.63 12.63
N LYS A 16 -2.68 18.97 13.04
CA LYS A 16 -3.52 18.07 13.83
C LYS A 16 -3.84 16.79 13.07
N ILE A 17 -4.28 16.89 11.80
CA ILE A 17 -4.57 15.71 10.96
C ILE A 17 -3.32 14.84 10.81
N PHE A 18 -2.19 15.45 10.44
CA PHE A 18 -0.94 14.73 10.25
C PHE A 18 -0.53 13.96 11.51
N ASN A 19 -0.52 14.64 12.66
CA ASN A 19 -0.15 14.02 13.94
C ASN A 19 -1.10 12.88 14.32
N GLN A 20 -2.39 13.02 14.07
CA GLN A 20 -3.37 11.97 14.34
C GLN A 20 -3.18 10.77 13.42
N THR A 21 -2.92 10.98 12.13
CA THR A 21 -2.60 9.89 11.19
C THR A 21 -1.30 9.18 11.56
N LEU A 22 -0.26 9.94 11.91
CA LEU A 22 1.02 9.39 12.40
C LEU A 22 0.81 8.56 13.66
N PHE A 23 0.03 9.07 14.62
CA PHE A 23 -0.29 8.34 15.85
C PHE A 23 -1.02 7.02 15.57
N THR A 24 -2.05 7.03 14.72
CA THR A 24 -2.74 5.80 14.31
C THR A 24 -1.78 4.82 13.63
N PHE A 25 -0.92 5.29 12.73
CA PHE A 25 0.10 4.48 12.08
C PHE A 25 1.06 3.83 13.08
N LEU A 26 1.57 4.59 14.05
CA LEU A 26 2.47 4.07 15.08
C LEU A 26 1.78 3.04 15.98
N ILE A 27 0.53 3.28 16.39
CA ILE A 27 -0.25 2.30 17.18
C ILE A 27 -0.42 1.00 16.40
N VAL A 28 -0.89 1.08 15.15
CA VAL A 28 -1.11 -0.10 14.30
C VAL A 28 0.17 -0.91 14.18
N ASN A 29 1.29 -0.26 13.87
CA ASN A 29 2.57 -0.96 13.75
C ASN A 29 3.06 -1.53 15.09
N THR A 30 2.84 -0.83 16.21
CA THR A 30 3.18 -1.35 17.54
C THR A 30 2.39 -2.63 17.85
N ILE A 31 1.09 -2.65 17.53
CA ILE A 31 0.25 -3.85 17.70
C ILE A 31 0.71 -4.98 16.78
N LEU A 32 1.05 -4.68 15.52
CA LEU A 32 1.57 -5.68 14.59
C LEU A 32 2.93 -6.25 15.04
N ILE A 33 3.82 -5.42 15.60
CA ILE A 33 5.08 -5.87 16.20
C ILE A 33 4.80 -6.77 17.41
N ALA A 34 3.88 -6.39 18.28
CA ALA A 34 3.48 -7.24 19.41
C ALA A 34 2.90 -8.59 18.91
N LEU A 35 2.13 -8.58 17.82
CA LEU A 35 1.63 -9.79 17.17
C LEU A 35 2.78 -10.67 16.63
N LEU A 36 3.90 -10.09 16.18
CA LEU A 36 5.08 -10.87 15.76
C LEU A 36 5.71 -11.64 16.92
N LEU A 37 5.67 -11.10 18.14
CA LEU A 37 6.25 -11.77 19.33
C LEU A 37 5.53 -13.08 19.66
N VAL A 38 4.23 -13.15 19.36
CA VAL A 38 3.41 -14.35 19.58
C VAL A 38 3.30 -15.25 18.34
N LYS A 39 3.84 -14.81 17.19
CA LYS A 39 3.81 -15.55 15.93
C LYS A 39 4.25 -17.03 16.05
N PRO A 40 5.30 -17.41 16.82
CA PRO A 40 5.70 -18.82 16.94
C PRO A 40 4.62 -19.73 17.53
N TYR A 41 3.69 -19.17 18.31
CA TYR A 41 2.58 -19.88 18.94
C TYR A 41 1.29 -19.86 18.10
N LEU A 42 1.27 -19.05 17.03
CA LEU A 42 0.11 -18.91 16.15
C LEU A 42 0.34 -19.70 14.86
N GLY A 43 -0.71 -20.37 14.39
CA GLY A 43 -0.73 -20.89 13.02
C GLY A 43 -0.62 -19.74 12.00
N ARG A 44 0.06 -19.97 10.87
CA ARG A 44 0.26 -18.97 9.80
C ARG A 44 -1.04 -18.25 9.41
N THR A 45 -2.11 -19.00 9.20
CA THR A 45 -3.41 -18.44 8.82
C THR A 45 -3.96 -17.50 9.88
N LEU A 46 -3.93 -17.90 11.16
CA LEU A 46 -4.43 -17.07 12.26
C LEU A 46 -3.63 -15.78 12.41
N PHE A 47 -2.29 -15.86 12.34
CA PHE A 47 -1.42 -14.68 12.39
C PHE A 47 -1.78 -13.66 11.28
N LEU A 48 -1.99 -14.14 10.05
CA LEU A 48 -2.30 -13.28 8.90
C LEU A 48 -3.73 -12.71 8.98
N THR A 49 -4.70 -13.50 9.45
CA THR A 49 -6.06 -13.02 9.71
C THR A 49 -6.07 -11.92 10.77
N LEU A 50 -5.30 -12.06 11.85
CA LEU A 50 -5.20 -11.03 12.89
C LEU A 50 -4.54 -9.75 12.36
N GLY A 51 -3.46 -9.86 11.57
CA GLY A 51 -2.82 -8.72 10.92
C GLY A 51 -3.78 -7.97 9.99
N SER A 52 -4.50 -8.71 9.13
CA SER A 52 -5.57 -8.19 8.26
C SER A 52 -6.66 -7.47 9.06
N ALA A 53 -7.15 -8.09 10.13
CA ALA A 53 -8.18 -7.52 10.99
C ALA A 53 -7.71 -6.21 11.64
N ILE A 54 -6.45 -6.11 12.08
CA ILE A 54 -5.90 -4.87 12.65
C ILE A 54 -5.98 -3.72 11.63
N PHE A 55 -5.60 -3.95 10.37
CA PHE A 55 -5.70 -2.92 9.33
C PHE A 55 -7.16 -2.51 9.04
N VAL A 56 -8.07 -3.48 8.90
CA VAL A 56 -9.48 -3.18 8.62
C VAL A 56 -10.16 -2.47 9.80
N ILE A 57 -9.99 -2.97 11.02
CA ILE A 57 -10.61 -2.39 12.23
C ILE A 57 -10.07 -0.98 12.47
N SER A 58 -8.75 -0.78 12.39
CA SER A 58 -8.16 0.55 12.58
C SER A 58 -8.65 1.54 11.53
N SER A 59 -8.86 1.10 10.28
CA SER A 59 -9.44 1.90 9.21
C SER A 59 -10.89 2.29 9.49
N ILE A 60 -11.73 1.35 9.92
CA ILE A 60 -13.15 1.61 10.25
C ILE A 60 -13.26 2.57 11.45
N VAL A 61 -12.46 2.33 12.50
CA VAL A 61 -12.42 3.22 13.68
C VAL A 61 -11.98 4.62 13.26
N SER A 62 -10.92 4.71 12.45
CA SER A 62 -10.43 5.98 11.92
C SER A 62 -11.48 6.68 11.06
N ALA A 63 -12.20 5.95 10.19
CA ALA A 63 -13.29 6.51 9.39
C ALA A 63 -14.32 7.25 10.25
N LYS A 64 -14.74 6.61 11.35
CA LYS A 64 -15.70 7.19 12.30
C LYS A 64 -15.11 8.40 13.03
N VAL A 65 -13.88 8.28 13.56
CA VAL A 65 -13.22 9.34 14.33
C VAL A 65 -12.96 10.59 13.47
N PHE A 66 -12.52 10.39 12.22
CA PHE A 66 -12.17 11.46 11.29
C PHE A 66 -13.31 11.88 10.37
N LYS A 67 -14.50 11.29 10.53
CA LYS A 67 -15.71 11.54 9.72
C LYS A 67 -15.42 11.43 8.22
N ILE A 68 -14.69 10.39 7.82
CA ILE A 68 -14.43 10.05 6.43
C ILE A 68 -15.57 9.13 5.97
N ASP A 69 -16.27 9.52 4.91
CA ASP A 69 -17.33 8.72 4.30
C ASP A 69 -16.74 7.63 3.37
N ALA A 70 -17.60 6.75 2.85
CA ALA A 70 -17.19 5.67 1.96
C ALA A 70 -16.47 6.20 0.70
N LYS A 71 -16.93 7.34 0.17
CA LYS A 71 -16.30 8.00 -0.98
C LYS A 71 -14.91 8.55 -0.63
N GLY A 72 -14.75 9.15 0.54
CA GLY A 72 -13.45 9.55 1.08
C GLY A 72 -12.48 8.38 1.27
N PHE A 73 -12.98 7.17 1.53
CA PHE A 73 -12.17 5.93 1.53
C PHE A 73 -11.90 5.37 0.13
N GLY A 74 -12.57 5.88 -0.90
CA GLY A 74 -12.44 5.34 -2.25
C GLY A 74 -13.24 4.10 -2.51
N LEU A 75 -14.31 3.90 -1.75
CA LEU A 75 -15.26 2.82 -1.95
C LEU A 75 -16.38 3.33 -2.86
N ASP A 76 -16.02 3.75 -4.07
CA ASP A 76 -16.93 4.29 -5.09
C ASP A 76 -16.82 3.44 -6.36
N THR A 77 -17.95 2.88 -6.80
CA THR A 77 -18.05 1.94 -7.94
C THR A 77 -18.41 2.60 -9.27
N ASP A 78 -18.55 3.92 -9.33
CA ASP A 78 -19.12 4.63 -10.48
C ASP A 78 -18.23 4.61 -11.76
N SER A 79 -17.09 3.93 -11.76
CA SER A 79 -16.08 4.05 -12.83
C SER A 79 -15.35 2.75 -13.23
N VAL A 80 -16.03 1.61 -13.17
CA VAL A 80 -15.47 0.27 -13.48
C VAL A 80 -14.69 0.20 -14.82
N ILE A 81 -15.21 0.76 -15.91
CA ILE A 81 -14.55 0.69 -17.23
C ILE A 81 -13.18 1.38 -17.22
N LYS A 82 -13.10 2.56 -16.62
CA LYS A 82 -11.85 3.33 -16.53
C LYS A 82 -10.86 2.64 -15.59
N ASP A 83 -11.35 1.92 -14.58
CA ASP A 83 -10.54 1.11 -13.67
C ASP A 83 -9.91 -0.08 -14.42
N LEU A 84 -10.69 -0.77 -15.25
CA LEU A 84 -10.17 -1.85 -16.11
C LEU A 84 -9.08 -1.36 -17.07
N ARG A 85 -9.24 -0.17 -17.66
CA ARG A 85 -8.21 0.42 -18.53
C ARG A 85 -6.90 0.69 -17.78
N ALA A 86 -6.98 1.23 -16.57
CA ALA A 86 -5.79 1.47 -15.75
C ALA A 86 -5.08 0.17 -15.37
N ILE A 87 -5.85 -0.85 -14.98
CA ILE A 87 -5.34 -2.19 -14.69
C ILE A 87 -4.66 -2.80 -15.93
N PHE A 88 -5.28 -2.67 -17.10
CA PHE A 88 -4.74 -3.17 -18.37
C PHE A 88 -3.38 -2.54 -18.70
N ILE A 89 -3.24 -1.22 -18.55
CA ILE A 89 -1.96 -0.54 -18.80
C ILE A 89 -0.86 -1.10 -17.88
N VAL A 90 -1.16 -1.28 -16.60
CA VAL A 90 -0.17 -1.82 -15.65
C VAL A 90 0.18 -3.27 -16.00
N LEU A 91 -0.83 -4.09 -16.30
CA LEU A 91 -0.68 -5.51 -16.65
C LEU A 91 0.17 -5.74 -17.89
N PHE A 92 0.01 -4.93 -18.93
CA PHE A 92 0.62 -5.19 -20.25
C PHE A 92 1.79 -4.27 -20.57
N VAL A 93 2.05 -3.25 -19.75
CA VAL A 93 3.20 -2.35 -19.94
C VAL A 93 4.14 -2.43 -18.75
N ILE A 94 3.65 -2.21 -17.53
CA ILE A 94 4.50 -2.12 -16.34
C ILE A 94 5.00 -3.50 -15.90
N PHE A 95 4.12 -4.50 -15.83
CA PHE A 95 4.52 -5.84 -15.36
C PHE A 95 5.48 -6.56 -16.30
N PRO A 96 5.32 -6.56 -17.65
CA PRO A 96 6.31 -7.15 -18.53
C PRO A 96 7.67 -6.46 -18.40
N ALA A 97 7.68 -5.13 -18.34
CA ALA A 97 8.90 -4.35 -18.10
C ALA A 97 9.56 -4.73 -16.75
N PHE A 98 8.75 -4.88 -15.69
CA PHE A 98 9.23 -5.32 -14.38
C PHE A 98 9.81 -6.74 -14.41
N VAL A 99 9.14 -7.70 -15.06
CA VAL A 99 9.62 -9.09 -15.19
C VAL A 99 10.96 -9.12 -15.91
N VAL A 100 11.10 -8.38 -17.01
CA VAL A 100 12.37 -8.25 -17.75
C VAL A 100 13.45 -7.60 -16.88
N ALA A 101 13.13 -6.49 -16.20
CA ALA A 101 14.08 -5.82 -15.31
C ALA A 101 14.54 -6.74 -14.15
N ASN A 102 13.62 -7.50 -13.55
CA ASN A 102 13.94 -8.48 -12.53
C ASN A 102 14.84 -9.59 -13.10
N HIS A 103 14.56 -10.10 -14.30
CA HIS A 103 15.40 -11.10 -14.95
C HIS A 103 16.83 -10.58 -15.16
N LEU A 104 16.97 -9.36 -15.72
CA LEU A 104 18.27 -8.73 -15.94
C LEU A 104 19.01 -8.51 -14.62
N TYR A 105 18.33 -8.03 -13.58
CA TYR A 105 18.91 -7.83 -12.27
C TYR A 105 19.41 -9.15 -11.66
N GLN A 106 18.58 -10.20 -11.68
CA GLN A 106 18.95 -11.51 -11.16
C GLN A 106 20.13 -12.12 -11.92
N SER A 107 20.13 -12.07 -13.25
CA SER A 107 21.14 -12.73 -14.07
C SER A 107 22.45 -11.95 -14.23
N ILE A 108 22.40 -10.62 -14.27
CA ILE A 108 23.58 -9.78 -14.50
C ILE A 108 24.19 -9.32 -13.17
N VAL A 109 23.37 -8.88 -12.21
CA VAL A 109 23.86 -8.29 -10.96
C VAL A 109 24.07 -9.36 -9.90
N LEU A 110 23.10 -10.27 -9.73
CA LEU A 110 23.18 -11.34 -8.73
C LEU A 110 23.80 -12.63 -9.26
N HIS A 111 24.06 -12.70 -10.58
CA HIS A 111 24.60 -13.89 -11.27
C HIS A 111 23.79 -15.17 -11.06
N HIS A 112 22.50 -15.04 -10.73
CA HIS A 112 21.59 -16.17 -10.60
C HIS A 112 21.14 -16.70 -11.97
N ARG A 113 20.88 -17.99 -12.03
CA ARG A 113 20.38 -18.67 -13.23
C ARG A 113 18.88 -18.83 -13.15
N PHE A 114 18.21 -18.57 -14.27
CA PHE A 114 16.78 -18.82 -14.37
C PHE A 114 16.52 -20.33 -14.38
N VAL A 115 15.59 -20.77 -13.52
CA VAL A 115 15.06 -22.12 -13.47
C VAL A 115 13.55 -22.02 -13.41
N PHE A 116 12.87 -22.76 -14.27
CA PHE A 116 11.41 -22.79 -14.21
C PHE A 116 10.94 -23.65 -13.03
N VAL A 117 10.22 -23.03 -12.10
CA VAL A 117 9.64 -23.71 -10.94
C VAL A 117 8.14 -23.50 -10.92
N PHE A 118 7.39 -24.60 -10.96
CA PHE A 118 5.94 -24.57 -10.80
C PHE A 118 5.56 -24.38 -9.32
N ARG A 119 4.65 -23.45 -9.02
CA ARG A 119 4.17 -23.17 -7.65
C ARG A 119 2.83 -23.85 -7.42
N GLU A 120 2.85 -25.05 -6.83
CA GLU A 120 1.65 -25.89 -6.62
C GLU A 120 0.50 -25.22 -5.83
N LYS A 121 0.81 -24.26 -4.94
CA LYS A 121 -0.18 -23.57 -4.10
C LYS A 121 -0.59 -22.20 -4.64
N ILE A 122 -0.48 -21.96 -5.95
CA ILE A 122 -0.75 -20.65 -6.54
C ILE A 122 -2.18 -20.15 -6.26
N PHE A 123 -3.18 -21.03 -6.35
CA PHE A 123 -4.58 -20.67 -6.08
C PHE A 123 -4.80 -20.22 -4.63
N PHE A 124 -4.34 -20.98 -3.65
CA PHE A 124 -4.48 -20.59 -2.24
C PHE A 124 -3.69 -19.32 -1.91
N ASN A 125 -2.48 -19.17 -2.45
CA ASN A 125 -1.71 -17.94 -2.26
C ASN A 125 -2.38 -16.73 -2.92
N THR A 126 -3.05 -16.90 -4.06
CA THR A 126 -3.73 -15.81 -4.74
C THR A 126 -4.87 -15.25 -3.90
N ILE A 127 -5.71 -16.13 -3.33
CA ILE A 127 -6.81 -15.73 -2.43
C ILE A 127 -6.23 -15.06 -1.18
N HIS A 128 -5.18 -15.65 -0.62
CA HIS A 128 -4.52 -15.13 0.56
C HIS A 128 -3.95 -13.72 0.35
N HIS A 129 -3.21 -13.49 -0.74
CA HIS A 129 -2.66 -12.17 -1.05
C HIS A 129 -3.74 -11.14 -1.39
N LEU A 130 -4.89 -11.55 -1.93
CA LEU A 130 -5.98 -10.63 -2.17
C LEU A 130 -6.69 -10.24 -0.86
N LEU A 131 -7.19 -11.24 -0.12
CA LEU A 131 -8.10 -11.01 1.01
C LEU A 131 -7.39 -10.63 2.31
N MET A 132 -6.18 -11.15 2.55
CA MET A 132 -5.48 -10.97 3.82
C MET A 132 -4.34 -9.95 3.74
N VAL A 133 -3.99 -9.49 2.53
CA VAL A 133 -2.88 -8.55 2.32
C VAL A 133 -3.36 -7.32 1.55
N ALA A 134 -3.67 -7.46 0.26
CA ALA A 134 -3.95 -6.32 -0.61
C ALA A 134 -5.18 -5.52 -0.17
N ILE A 135 -6.32 -6.17 0.09
CA ILE A 135 -7.54 -5.46 0.53
C ILE A 135 -7.32 -4.72 1.86
N PRO A 136 -6.87 -5.38 2.95
CA PRO A 136 -6.65 -4.71 4.24
C PRO A 136 -5.64 -3.57 4.16
N GLU A 137 -4.52 -3.79 3.48
CA GLU A 137 -3.46 -2.78 3.38
C GLU A 137 -3.90 -1.60 2.53
N GLU A 138 -4.54 -1.80 1.37
CA GLU A 138 -4.98 -0.67 0.55
C GLU A 138 -6.15 0.10 1.21
N ILE A 139 -7.03 -0.57 1.96
CA ILE A 139 -8.04 0.12 2.79
C ILE A 139 -7.36 1.04 3.80
N PHE A 140 -6.32 0.56 4.49
CA PHE A 140 -5.61 1.36 5.48
C PHE A 140 -4.76 2.47 4.85
N PHE A 141 -3.93 2.14 3.87
CA PHE A 141 -2.99 3.10 3.31
C PHE A 141 -3.63 4.04 2.29
N ARG A 142 -4.45 3.57 1.34
CA ARG A 142 -5.09 4.44 0.33
C ARG A 142 -6.43 4.98 0.77
N GLY A 143 -7.18 4.19 1.53
CA GLY A 143 -8.48 4.59 2.02
C GLY A 143 -8.39 5.54 3.21
N PHE A 144 -7.50 5.26 4.17
CA PHE A 144 -7.33 6.10 5.35
C PHE A 144 -6.13 7.05 5.25
N VAL A 145 -4.89 6.53 5.19
CA VAL A 145 -3.68 7.38 5.30
C VAL A 145 -3.61 8.40 4.17
N GLN A 146 -3.78 7.98 2.92
CA GLN A 146 -3.72 8.88 1.75
C GLN A 146 -4.81 9.94 1.79
N SER A 147 -6.06 9.56 2.08
CA SER A 147 -7.17 10.51 2.21
C SER A 147 -6.95 11.54 3.32
N GLN A 148 -6.20 11.19 4.38
CA GLN A 148 -5.80 12.17 5.39
C GLN A 148 -4.64 13.04 4.90
N MET A 149 -3.65 12.48 4.21
CA MET A 149 -2.56 13.25 3.62
C MET A 149 -3.05 14.23 2.54
N GLU A 150 -4.13 13.94 1.82
CA GLU A 150 -4.80 14.87 0.89
C GLU A 150 -5.43 16.08 1.60
N LYS A 151 -5.77 15.96 2.88
CA LYS A 151 -6.23 17.10 3.70
C LYS A 151 -5.06 17.90 4.27
N VAL A 152 -3.88 17.27 4.38
CA VAL A 152 -2.65 17.90 4.91
C VAL A 152 -1.92 18.66 3.81
N TYR A 153 -1.80 18.08 2.62
CA TYR A 153 -1.04 18.65 1.51
C TYR A 153 -1.99 19.16 0.43
N ASP A 154 -1.70 20.34 -0.12
CA ASP A 154 -2.44 20.88 -1.25
C ASP A 154 -2.18 20.00 -2.49
N GLN A 155 -3.22 19.70 -3.27
CA GLN A 155 -3.14 18.78 -4.41
C GLN A 155 -2.30 19.32 -5.59
N LYS A 156 -1.71 20.52 -5.45
CA LYS A 156 -0.84 21.16 -6.44
C LYS A 156 0.53 20.45 -6.50
N SER A 157 0.51 19.29 -7.15
CA SER A 157 1.60 18.63 -7.89
C SER A 157 3.03 18.97 -7.44
N TYR A 158 3.53 18.22 -6.45
CA TYR A 158 4.95 18.27 -6.07
C TYR A 158 5.86 17.63 -7.15
N LEU A 159 5.32 16.78 -8.01
CA LEU A 159 5.85 16.42 -9.34
C LEU A 159 4.64 16.22 -10.26
N ARG A 160 4.75 16.46 -11.57
CA ARG A 160 3.62 16.40 -12.55
C ARG A 160 2.79 15.10 -12.48
N PHE A 161 3.31 14.04 -11.86
CA PHE A 161 2.68 12.72 -11.74
C PHE A 161 2.66 12.13 -10.31
N ILE A 162 3.26 12.77 -9.31
CA ILE A 162 3.30 12.27 -7.92
C ILE A 162 2.91 13.40 -6.97
N SER A 163 1.77 13.26 -6.29
CA SER A 163 1.37 14.19 -5.24
C SER A 163 2.20 13.99 -3.97
N LEU A 164 2.28 15.02 -3.13
CA LEU A 164 2.90 14.90 -1.81
C LEU A 164 2.13 13.94 -0.89
N SER A 165 0.81 13.81 -1.08
CA SER A 165 -0.03 12.87 -0.33
C SER A 165 0.32 11.42 -0.67
N ASN A 166 0.49 11.10 -1.95
CA ASN A 166 0.97 9.78 -2.39
C ASN A 166 2.40 9.52 -1.91
N LEU A 167 3.30 10.51 -2.05
CA LEU A 167 4.68 10.38 -1.59
C LEU A 167 4.74 10.01 -0.10
N MET A 168 4.06 10.77 0.75
CA MET A 168 4.06 10.54 2.20
C MET A 168 3.36 9.24 2.58
N THR A 169 2.27 8.89 1.91
CA THR A 169 1.61 7.58 2.12
C THR A 169 2.55 6.43 1.74
N SER A 170 3.32 6.58 0.65
CA SER A 170 4.28 5.58 0.21
C SER A 170 5.45 5.43 1.17
N VAL A 171 5.90 6.53 1.79
CA VAL A 171 6.86 6.49 2.92
C VAL A 171 6.29 5.70 4.08
N PHE A 172 5.06 5.98 4.53
CA PHE A 172 4.43 5.21 5.60
C PHE A 172 4.29 3.73 5.26
N PHE A 173 3.91 3.41 4.02
CA PHE A 173 3.79 2.03 3.55
C PHE A 173 5.12 1.27 3.62
N ALA A 174 6.21 1.88 3.15
CA ALA A 174 7.54 1.30 3.19
C ALA A 174 8.08 1.16 4.63
N LEU A 175 7.86 2.17 5.47
CA LEU A 175 8.24 2.11 6.89
C LEU A 175 7.48 1.01 7.64
N GLY A 176 6.19 0.82 7.37
CA GLY A 176 5.42 -0.26 7.96
C GLY A 176 6.00 -1.63 7.61
N HIS A 177 6.40 -1.84 6.35
CA HIS A 177 7.08 -3.07 5.93
C HIS A 177 8.42 -3.26 6.62
N PHE A 178 9.20 -2.20 6.78
CA PHE A 178 10.49 -2.24 7.48
C PHE A 178 10.32 -2.54 8.98
N PHE A 179 9.30 -2.01 9.65
CA PHE A 179 9.04 -2.28 11.07
C PHE A 179 8.70 -3.74 11.34
N ILE A 180 7.96 -4.38 10.43
CA ILE A 180 7.59 -5.80 10.54
C ILE A 180 8.75 -6.72 10.16
N ASN A 181 9.57 -6.31 9.19
CA ASN A 181 10.75 -7.04 8.77
C ASN A 181 11.92 -6.08 8.51
N PRO A 182 12.86 -5.91 9.48
CA PRO A 182 13.86 -4.84 9.48
C PRO A 182 15.05 -5.14 8.56
N HIS A 183 14.77 -5.40 7.28
CA HIS A 183 15.74 -5.50 6.22
C HIS A 183 15.56 -4.36 5.21
N ILE A 184 16.66 -3.79 4.74
CA ILE A 184 16.66 -2.57 3.90
C ILE A 184 15.98 -2.78 2.54
N ASP A 185 16.02 -4.00 2.01
CA ASP A 185 15.32 -4.42 0.79
C ASP A 185 13.80 -4.22 0.89
N ARG A 186 13.24 -4.31 2.11
CA ARG A 186 11.82 -4.08 2.35
C ARG A 186 11.39 -2.65 2.09
N LEU A 187 12.30 -1.68 2.12
CA LEU A 187 11.99 -0.30 1.73
C LEU A 187 11.69 -0.18 0.23
N ALA A 188 12.10 -1.14 -0.61
CA ALA A 188 11.84 -1.11 -2.05
C ALA A 188 10.34 -1.12 -2.39
N VAL A 189 9.48 -1.58 -1.48
CA VAL A 189 8.01 -1.52 -1.66
C VAL A 189 7.48 -0.08 -1.73
N PHE A 190 8.30 0.92 -1.40
CA PHE A 190 8.04 2.33 -1.66
C PHE A 190 7.68 2.60 -3.13
N PHE A 191 8.40 2.00 -4.09
CA PHE A 191 8.20 2.25 -5.51
C PHE A 191 6.84 1.72 -6.05
N PRO A 192 6.46 0.45 -5.83
CA PRO A 192 5.11 0.01 -6.22
C PRO A 192 4.02 0.74 -5.43
N SER A 193 4.28 1.14 -4.18
CA SER A 193 3.34 1.94 -3.40
C SER A 193 3.01 3.30 -4.05
N LEU A 194 3.99 3.94 -4.71
CA LEU A 194 3.74 5.16 -5.49
C LEU A 194 2.79 4.91 -6.66
N LEU A 195 2.91 3.78 -7.36
CA LEU A 195 1.99 3.39 -8.43
C LEU A 195 0.57 3.18 -7.87
N PHE A 196 0.45 2.48 -6.74
CA PHE A 196 -0.85 2.24 -6.11
C PHE A 196 -1.52 3.55 -5.69
N GLY A 197 -0.75 4.50 -5.13
CA GLY A 197 -1.25 5.81 -4.76
C GLY A 197 -1.59 6.70 -5.97
N TYR A 198 -0.85 6.58 -7.08
CA TYR A 198 -1.19 7.28 -8.32
C TYR A 198 -2.50 6.76 -8.93
N LEU A 199 -2.69 5.44 -8.93
CA LEU A 199 -3.97 4.83 -9.35
C LEU A 199 -5.12 5.33 -8.47
N ARG A 200 -4.91 5.41 -7.15
CA ARG A 200 -5.89 5.98 -6.23
C ARG A 200 -6.29 7.42 -6.62
N GLU A 201 -5.32 8.28 -6.92
CA GLU A 201 -5.54 9.68 -7.26
C GLU A 201 -6.29 9.87 -8.58
N VAL A 202 -5.86 9.16 -9.63
CA VAL A 202 -6.45 9.33 -10.98
C VAL A 202 -7.81 8.67 -11.10
N ARG A 203 -8.09 7.65 -10.27
CA ARG A 203 -9.33 6.87 -10.34
C ARG A 203 -10.37 7.31 -9.32
N GLY A 204 -9.95 7.89 -8.20
CA GLY A 204 -10.85 8.32 -7.12
C GLY A 204 -11.40 7.16 -6.28
N ASN A 205 -10.96 5.92 -6.53
CA ASN A 205 -11.32 4.72 -5.77
C ASN A 205 -10.06 3.85 -5.53
N ILE A 206 -10.16 2.83 -4.66
CA ILE A 206 -9.01 1.96 -4.29
C ILE A 206 -8.93 0.66 -5.09
N TYR A 207 -9.92 0.34 -5.94
CA TYR A 207 -10.01 -0.99 -6.55
C TYR A 207 -8.86 -1.32 -7.52
N PRO A 208 -8.40 -0.40 -8.38
CA PRO A 208 -7.20 -0.60 -9.18
C PRO A 208 -5.95 -0.80 -8.32
N SER A 209 -5.82 -0.05 -7.23
CA SER A 209 -4.71 -0.19 -6.29
C SER A 209 -4.70 -1.59 -5.65
N ILE A 210 -5.87 -2.08 -5.20
CA ILE A 210 -6.04 -3.45 -4.68
C ILE A 210 -5.63 -4.49 -5.72
N ALA A 211 -6.16 -4.38 -6.94
CA ALA A 211 -5.90 -5.35 -8.00
C ALA A 211 -4.41 -5.41 -8.34
N ILE A 212 -3.78 -4.25 -8.54
CA ILE A 212 -2.37 -4.16 -8.90
C ILE A 212 -1.46 -4.57 -7.74
N HIS A 213 -1.78 -4.24 -6.49
CA HIS A 213 -1.04 -4.72 -5.33
C HIS A 213 -1.11 -6.25 -5.23
N TRP A 214 -2.31 -6.83 -5.30
CA TRP A 214 -2.50 -8.28 -5.29
C TRP A 214 -1.70 -8.97 -6.39
N LEU A 215 -1.77 -8.49 -7.63
CA LEU A 215 -1.04 -9.06 -8.75
C LEU A 215 0.48 -8.89 -8.60
N SER A 216 0.95 -7.76 -8.06
CA SER A 216 2.36 -7.53 -7.77
C SER A 216 2.90 -8.58 -6.78
N ASN A 217 2.14 -8.84 -5.72
CA ASN A 217 2.49 -9.88 -4.74
C ASN A 217 2.51 -11.27 -5.36
N LEU A 218 1.54 -11.58 -6.23
CA LEU A 218 1.48 -12.86 -6.92
C LEU A 218 2.65 -13.05 -7.89
N ILE A 219 2.98 -12.03 -8.68
CA ILE A 219 4.12 -12.06 -9.61
C ILE A 219 5.41 -12.25 -8.82
N MET A 220 5.62 -11.51 -7.72
CA MET A 220 6.81 -11.69 -6.88
C MET A 220 6.87 -13.09 -6.26
N TYR A 221 5.74 -13.64 -5.80
CA TYR A 221 5.67 -15.01 -5.28
C TYR A 221 6.11 -16.05 -6.32
N ILE A 222 5.73 -15.85 -7.58
CA ILE A 222 6.14 -16.70 -8.70
C ILE A 222 7.64 -16.51 -8.99
N LEU A 223 8.08 -15.28 -9.24
CA LEU A 223 9.44 -14.96 -9.67
C LEU A 223 10.52 -15.34 -8.65
N LEU A 224 10.27 -15.15 -7.35
CA LEU A 224 11.27 -15.40 -6.30
C LEU A 224 11.77 -16.86 -6.28
N GLY A 225 10.99 -17.80 -6.81
CA GLY A 225 11.36 -19.22 -6.87
C GLY A 225 12.06 -19.64 -8.16
N MET A 226 12.18 -18.74 -9.14
CA MET A 226 12.66 -19.06 -10.48
C MET A 226 14.14 -18.72 -10.70
N TYR A 227 14.87 -18.33 -9.66
CA TYR A 227 16.28 -17.96 -9.76
C TYR A 227 17.07 -18.63 -8.64
N ILE A 228 18.19 -19.27 -8.99
CA ILE A 228 19.13 -19.96 -8.09
C ILE A 228 20.58 -19.59 -8.40
#